data_AF-A0A804PQ64-F1
#
_entry.id   AF-A0A804PQ64-F1
#
_cell.length_a   1.000
_cell.length_b   1.000
_cell.length_c   1.000
_cell.angle_alpha   90.00
_cell.angle_beta   90.00
_cell.angle_gamma   90.00
#
_symmetry.space_group_name_H-M   'P 1'
#
loop_
_entity.id
_entity.type
_entity.pdbx_description
1 polymer ?
#
loop_
_entity_poly.entity_id
_entity_poly.type
_entity_poly.pdbx_seq_one_letter_code
_entity_poly.pdbx_strand_id
1 'polypeptide(L)'
;VWTADVFFRIKEVLVDNGLGSRVIITTRTEEVASLAEDSCKIKVEPLGDHDSWLVFCRKAFPKVENHICPSELRQCGESIVEKCDGLPLALVAIGSILSL
;
A
#
# COMPACT_ATOMS: atom_id res chain seq x y z
N VAL A 1 -4.92 -18.20 -5.09
CA VAL A 1 -4.15 -17.53 -4.01
C VAL A 1 -2.77 -18.16 -3.99
N TRP A 2 -1.69 -17.39 -3.79
CA TRP A 2 -0.33 -17.94 -3.71
C TRP A 2 -0.22 -18.92 -2.53
N THR A 3 0.22 -20.14 -2.80
CA THR A 3 0.66 -21.11 -1.78
C THR A 3 2.14 -21.39 -1.97
N ALA A 4 2.77 -22.00 -0.97
CA ALA A 4 4.18 -22.38 -1.06
C ALA A 4 4.43 -23.30 -2.26
N ASP A 5 3.55 -24.28 -2.50
CA ASP A 5 3.65 -25.20 -3.64
C ASP A 5 3.65 -24.49 -4.99
N VAL A 6 2.81 -23.46 -5.15
CA VAL A 6 2.76 -22.67 -6.39
C VAL A 6 4.08 -21.94 -6.62
N PHE A 7 4.70 -21.41 -5.56
CA PHE A 7 6.02 -20.76 -5.67
C PHE A 7 7.10 -21.76 -6.11
N PHE A 8 7.15 -22.96 -5.53
CA PHE A 8 8.13 -23.98 -5.92
C PHE A 8 7.98 -24.39 -7.39
N ARG A 9 6.75 -24.58 -7.87
CA ARG A 9 6.47 -24.89 -9.29
C ARG A 9 6.90 -23.78 -10.25
N ILE A 10 6.79 -22.52 -9.84
CA ILE A 10 7.28 -21.39 -10.64
C ILE A 10 8.80 -21.33 -10.61
N LYS A 11 9.41 -21.59 -9.45
CA LYS A 11 10.87 -21.60 -9.32
C LYS A 11 11.54 -22.63 -10.24
N GLU A 12 10.90 -23.76 -10.51
CA GLU A 12 11.38 -24.78 -11.46
C GLU A 12 11.54 -24.27 -12.89
N VAL A 13 10.72 -23.29 -13.32
CA VAL A 13 10.80 -22.74 -14.69
C VAL A 13 11.64 -21.45 -14.76
N LEU A 14 12.02 -20.87 -13.62
CA LEU A 14 12.86 -19.68 -13.53
C LEU A 14 14.33 -20.05 -13.36
N VAL A 15 14.94 -20.51 -14.45
CA VAL A 15 16.35 -20.89 -14.47
C VAL A 15 17.24 -19.66 -14.31
N ASP A 16 18.12 -19.67 -13.31
CA ASP A 16 19.16 -18.66 -13.15
C ASP A 16 20.24 -18.85 -14.22
N ASN A 17 20.35 -17.87 -15.11
CA ASN A 17 21.34 -17.82 -16.18
C ASN A 17 22.51 -16.87 -15.86
N GLY A 18 22.59 -16.35 -14.64
CA GLY A 18 23.64 -15.42 -14.22
C GLY A 18 23.55 -14.02 -14.82
N LEU A 19 22.48 -13.68 -15.56
CA LEU A 19 22.30 -12.36 -16.20
C LEU A 19 21.62 -11.33 -15.28
N GLY A 20 21.43 -11.64 -14.01
CA GLY A 20 20.92 -10.70 -13.00
C GLY A 20 19.41 -10.48 -13.00
N SER A 21 18.63 -11.40 -13.57
CA SER A 21 17.16 -11.42 -13.48
C SER A 21 16.70 -11.43 -12.02
N ARG A 22 15.57 -10.77 -11.72
CA ARG A 22 14.99 -10.69 -10.36
C ARG A 22 13.50 -11.01 -10.36
N VAL A 23 13.04 -11.63 -9.28
CA VAL A 23 11.63 -11.98 -9.05
C VAL A 23 11.15 -11.23 -7.81
N ILE A 24 10.00 -10.57 -7.92
CA ILE A 24 9.32 -9.92 -6.80
C ILE A 24 7.97 -10.60 -6.63
N ILE A 25 7.67 -11.03 -5.40
CA ILE A 25 6.41 -11.69 -5.06
C ILE A 25 5.70 -10.84 -4.02
N THR A 26 4.44 -10.52 -4.30
CA THR A 26 3.55 -9.86 -3.34
C THR A 26 2.53 -10.89 -2.84
N THR A 27 2.46 -11.09 -1.53
CA THR A 27 1.53 -12.03 -0.90
C THR A 27 0.91 -11.44 0.37
N ARG A 28 -0.24 -11.98 0.77
CA ARG A 28 -0.86 -11.74 2.09
C ARG A 28 -0.63 -12.91 3.06
N THR A 29 0.06 -13.96 2.61
CA THR A 29 0.31 -15.19 3.39
C THR A 29 1.74 -15.23 3.89
N GLU A 30 1.91 -15.22 5.23
CA GLU A 30 3.22 -15.23 5.88
C GLU A 30 4.06 -16.45 5.52
N GLU A 31 3.41 -17.61 5.35
CA GLU A 31 4.07 -18.85 4.92
C GLU A 31 4.77 -18.68 3.56
N VAL A 32 4.14 -17.98 2.61
CA VAL A 32 4.74 -17.73 1.29
C VAL A 32 5.85 -16.68 1.39
N ALA A 33 5.67 -15.65 2.21
CA ALA A 33 6.71 -14.64 2.46
C ALA A 33 7.96 -15.26 3.10
N SER A 34 7.78 -16.24 3.99
CA SER A 34 8.85 -16.97 4.68
C SER A 34 9.70 -17.86 3.78
N LEU A 35 9.32 -18.04 2.51
CA LEU A 35 10.14 -18.74 1.50
C LEU A 35 11.27 -17.88 0.94
N ALA A 36 11.21 -16.56 1.13
CA ALA A 36 12.28 -15.65 0.76
C ALA A 36 13.36 -15.59 1.84
N GLU A 37 14.60 -15.31 1.43
CA GLU A 37 15.69 -14.99 2.36
C GLU A 37 15.33 -13.79 3.24
N ASP A 38 15.80 -13.76 4.48
CA ASP A 38 15.48 -12.69 5.45
C ASP A 38 15.79 -11.29 4.93
N SER A 39 16.90 -11.13 4.21
CA SER A 39 17.29 -9.86 3.58
C SER A 39 16.40 -9.44 2.40
N CYS A 40 15.57 -10.34 1.88
CA CYS A 40 14.67 -10.12 0.75
C CYS A 40 13.21 -9.96 1.18
N LYS A 41 12.90 -10.15 2.46
CA LYS A 41 11.54 -9.96 2.99
C LYS A 41 11.26 -8.48 3.23
N ILE A 42 10.16 -8.00 2.66
CA ILE A 42 9.67 -6.64 2.87
C ILE A 42 8.25 -6.75 3.43
N LYS A 43 8.10 -6.34 4.70
CA LYS A 43 6.78 -6.15 5.31
C LYS A 43 6.31 -4.74 4.99
N VAL A 44 5.21 -4.64 4.25
CA VAL A 44 4.59 -3.35 3.92
C VAL A 44 3.82 -2.88 5.15
N GLU A 45 4.26 -1.76 5.73
CA GLU A 45 3.61 -1.14 6.88
C GLU A 45 2.55 -0.11 6.43
N PRO A 46 1.56 0.22 7.29
CA PRO A 46 0.64 1.33 7.05
C PRO A 46 1.37 2.66 6.83
N LEU A 47 0.71 3.61 6.17
CA LEU A 47 1.23 4.97 6.00
C LEU A 47 1.28 5.67 7.36
N GLY A 48 2.33 6.45 7.60
CA GLY A 48 2.37 7.38 8.73
C GLY A 48 1.34 8.52 8.56
N ASP A 49 1.07 9.25 9.64
CA ASP A 49 0.03 10.28 9.68
C ASP A 49 0.17 11.35 8.58
N HIS A 50 1.40 11.78 8.30
CA HIS A 50 1.68 12.78 7.27
C HIS A 50 1.30 12.28 5.87
N ASP A 51 1.76 11.10 5.48
CA ASP A 51 1.46 10.53 4.16
C ASP A 51 -0.01 10.15 4.05
N SER A 52 -0.62 9.67 5.14
CA SER A 52 -2.04 9.38 5.23
C SER A 52 -2.88 10.62 4.96
N TRP A 53 -2.53 11.74 5.58
CA TRP A 53 -3.15 13.04 5.35
C TRP A 53 -3.02 13.49 3.89
N LEU A 54 -1.81 13.41 3.32
CA LEU A 54 -1.57 13.80 1.92
C LEU A 54 -2.39 12.96 0.94
N VAL A 55 -2.46 11.63 1.13
CA VAL A 55 -3.25 10.73 0.27
C VAL A 55 -4.73 11.06 0.37
N PHE A 56 -5.26 11.25 1.58
CA PHE A 56 -6.64 11.62 1.79
C PHE A 56 -6.97 12.97 1.12
N CYS A 57 -6.17 14.01 1.38
CA CYS A 57 -6.38 15.34 0.82
C CYS A 57 -6.37 15.35 -0.71
N ARG A 58 -5.42 14.63 -1.34
CA ARG A 58 -5.38 14.47 -2.81
C ARG A 58 -6.64 13.84 -3.39
N LYS A 59 -7.33 12.99 -2.61
CA LYS A 59 -8.54 12.30 -3.04
C LYS A 59 -9.82 13.06 -2.71
N ALA A 60 -9.88 13.72 -1.56
CA ALA A 60 -11.03 14.50 -1.11
C ALA A 60 -11.11 15.89 -1.76
N PHE A 61 -9.98 16.50 -2.13
CA PHE A 61 -9.93 17.86 -2.68
C PHE A 61 -9.18 17.93 -4.02
N PRO A 62 -9.56 17.14 -5.04
CA PRO A 62 -8.82 17.08 -6.30
C PRO A 62 -8.85 18.40 -7.08
N LYS A 63 -9.85 19.26 -6.86
CA LYS A 63 -10.02 20.55 -7.55
C LYS A 63 -9.52 21.76 -6.75
N VAL A 64 -9.16 21.57 -5.48
CA VAL A 64 -8.59 22.65 -4.65
C VAL A 64 -7.10 22.76 -4.97
N GLU A 65 -6.60 23.99 -5.06
CA GLU A 65 -5.18 24.25 -5.32
C GLU A 65 -4.29 23.51 -4.30
N ASN A 66 -3.29 22.78 -4.81
CA ASN A 66 -2.40 21.94 -4.02
C ASN A 66 -3.09 20.87 -3.16
N HIS A 67 -4.36 20.56 -3.43
CA HIS A 67 -5.19 19.62 -2.65
C HIS A 67 -5.34 20.00 -1.18
N ILE A 68 -5.22 21.29 -0.87
CA ILE A 68 -5.26 21.76 0.52
C ILE A 68 -6.68 21.61 1.06
N CYS A 69 -6.81 20.92 2.20
CA CYS A 69 -8.07 20.81 2.90
C CYS A 69 -8.53 22.21 3.38
N PRO A 70 -9.75 22.66 3.05
CA PRO A 70 -10.31 23.89 3.60
C PRO A 70 -10.28 23.89 5.14
N SER A 71 -10.02 25.05 5.74
CA SER A 71 -9.78 25.15 7.19
C SER A 71 -10.97 24.66 8.03
N GLU A 72 -12.18 24.84 7.52
CA GLU A 72 -13.46 24.45 8.13
C GLU A 72 -13.65 22.91 8.12
N LEU A 73 -12.97 22.20 7.22
CA LEU A 73 -13.06 20.76 7.06
C LEU A 73 -11.89 20.01 7.70
N ARG A 74 -10.87 20.74 8.16
CA ARG A 74 -9.60 20.16 8.65
C ARG A 74 -9.81 19.16 9.78
N GLN A 75 -10.54 19.54 10.82
CA GLN A 75 -10.78 18.68 11.99
C GLN A 75 -11.54 17.39 11.62
N CYS A 76 -12.54 17.50 10.73
CA CYS A 76 -13.28 16.34 10.20
C CYS A 76 -12.37 15.44 9.38
N GLY A 77 -11.54 16.02 8.51
CA GLY A 77 -10.55 15.28 7.73
C GLY A 77 -9.57 14.53 8.62
N GLU A 78 -8.99 15.19 9.62
CA GLU A 78 -8.00 14.59 10.52
C GLU A 78 -8.62 13.38 11.26
N SER A 79 -9.86 13.53 11.75
CA SER A 79 -10.61 12.45 12.40
C SER A 79 -10.91 11.27 11.47
N ILE A 80 -11.13 11.53 10.17
CA ILE A 80 -11.34 10.48 9.17
C ILE A 80 -10.03 9.74 8.87
N VAL A 81 -8.94 10.47 8.71
CA VAL A 81 -7.61 9.92 8.43
C VAL A 81 -7.14 9.04 9.59
N GLU A 82 -7.32 9.49 10.83
CA GLU A 82 -7.03 8.70 12.03
C GLU A 82 -7.79 7.37 12.01
N LYS A 83 -9.08 7.38 11.67
CA LYS A 83 -9.90 6.14 11.57
C LYS A 83 -9.48 5.21 10.43
N CYS A 84 -8.78 5.71 9.42
CA CYS A 84 -8.28 4.88 8.32
C CYS A 84 -7.00 4.13 8.68
N ASP A 85 -6.37 4.43 9.82
CA ASP A 85 -5.22 3.72 10.39
C ASP A 85 -4.09 3.46 9.36
N GLY A 86 -3.76 4.50 8.59
CA GLY A 86 -2.71 4.45 7.58
C GLY A 86 -2.97 3.55 6.37
N LEU A 87 -4.13 2.90 6.25
CA LEU A 87 -4.42 1.99 5.15
C LEU A 87 -4.66 2.77 3.84
N PRO A 88 -3.78 2.66 2.82
CA PRO A 88 -3.91 3.46 1.60
C PRO A 88 -5.25 3.28 0.89
N LEU A 89 -5.76 2.04 0.88
CA LEU A 89 -7.03 1.72 0.23
C LEU A 89 -8.22 2.39 0.93
N ALA A 90 -8.23 2.42 2.28
CA ALA A 90 -9.28 3.08 3.06
C ALA A 90 -9.26 4.60 2.82
N LEU A 91 -8.08 5.22 2.91
CA LEU A 91 -7.89 6.64 2.65
C LEU A 91 -8.35 7.05 1.25
N VAL A 92 -7.99 6.26 0.23
CA VAL A 92 -8.40 6.51 -1.15
C VAL A 92 -9.90 6.33 -1.33
N ALA A 93 -10.49 5.27 -0.77
CA ALA A 93 -11.92 5.01 -0.90
C ALA A 93 -12.74 6.13 -0.26
N ILE A 94 -12.45 6.48 0.99
CA ILE A 94 -13.18 7.52 1.72
C ILE A 94 -12.93 8.91 1.10
N GLY A 95 -11.68 9.24 0.78
CA GLY A 95 -11.36 10.50 0.11
C GLY A 95 -12.09 10.64 -1.25
N SER A 96 -12.16 9.57 -2.04
CA SER A 96 -12.85 9.60 -3.35
C SER A 96 -14.37 9.78 -3.20
N ILE A 97 -14.97 9.19 -2.16
CA ILE A 97 -16.41 9.39 -1.85
C ILE A 97 -16.68 10.84 -1.44
N LEU A 98 -15.75 11.47 -0.73
CA LEU A 98 -15.84 12.84 -0.25
C LEU A 98 -15.29 13.87 -1.24
N SER A 99 -14.99 13.47 -2.48
CA SER A 99 -14.37 14.36 -3.47
C SER A 99 -15.24 15.58 -3.75
N LEU A 100 -14.69 16.78 -3.50
CA LEU A 100 -15.28 18.07 -3.82
C LEU A 100 -14.63 18.70 -5.07
#